data_AF-A0A925GYL8-F1
#
_entry.id   AF-A0A925GYL8-F1
#
_cell.length_a   1.000
_cell.length_b   1.000
_cell.length_c   1.000
_cell.angle_alpha   90.00
_cell.angle_beta   90.00
_cell.angle_gamma   90.00
#
_symmetry.space_group_name_H-M   'P 1'
#
loop_
_entity.id
_entity.type
_entity.pdbx_description
1 polymer ?
#
loop_
_entity_poly.entity_id
_entity_poly.type
_entity_poly.pdbx_seq_one_letter_code
_entity_poly.pdbx_strand_id
1 'polypeptide(L)'
;MKTLMTAVLCGTFLIGSLSAESFRRGQWDDQRRIYNGERTGRLTPREASRLERQREALNRQYWRDRRDGGGLSYRERCELERRENQLDRRTSRQLRDRDRRW
;
A
#
# COMPACT_ATOMS: atom_id res chain seq x y z
N MET A 1 36.46 7.49 43.51
CA MET A 1 36.42 7.87 42.08
C MET A 1 36.57 6.61 41.24
N LYS A 2 35.79 6.50 40.16
CA LYS A 2 35.75 5.44 39.11
C LYS A 2 34.65 4.37 39.26
N THR A 3 33.39 4.78 39.16
CA THR A 3 32.31 3.93 38.62
C THR A 3 32.46 3.91 37.10
N LEU A 4 33.05 2.85 36.53
CA LEU A 4 33.24 2.71 35.09
C LEU A 4 32.41 1.53 34.55
N MET A 5 31.53 1.88 33.61
CA MET A 5 31.00 1.05 32.53
C MET A 5 29.87 0.06 32.84
N THR A 6 28.72 0.59 33.28
CA THR A 6 27.42 0.08 32.79
C THR A 6 27.14 0.68 31.42
N ALA A 7 27.49 -0.04 30.34
CA ALA A 7 27.02 0.30 28.99
C ALA A 7 26.96 -0.95 28.11
N VAL A 8 26.26 -2.00 28.57
CA VAL A 8 25.69 -2.99 27.66
C VAL A 8 24.36 -2.42 27.19
N LEU A 9 24.43 -1.57 26.17
CA LEU A 9 23.27 -1.21 25.35
C LEU A 9 22.91 -2.42 24.49
N CYS A 10 22.27 -3.40 25.12
CA CYS A 10 21.57 -4.47 24.43
C CYS A 10 20.37 -3.87 23.69
N GLY A 11 20.35 -4.03 22.36
CA GLY A 11 19.12 -4.11 21.60
C GLY A 11 18.68 -2.84 20.90
N THR A 12 19.43 -2.37 19.91
CA THR A 12 18.83 -1.67 18.77
C THR A 12 18.04 -2.66 17.90
N PHE A 13 16.87 -3.09 18.40
CA PHE A 13 15.88 -3.80 17.59
C PHE A 13 14.88 -2.79 17.00
N LEU A 14 15.36 -1.94 16.09
CA LEU A 14 14.49 -1.08 15.26
C LEU A 14 14.40 -1.64 13.84
N ILE A 15 14.08 -2.93 13.70
CA ILE A 15 13.78 -3.54 12.40
C ILE A 15 12.27 -3.72 12.29
N GLY A 16 11.55 -2.63 12.02
CA GLY A 16 10.08 -2.65 11.84
C GLY A 16 9.53 -1.81 10.68
N SER A 17 10.33 -0.94 10.05
CA SER A 17 9.76 0.18 9.28
C SER A 17 9.80 0.05 7.75
N LEU A 18 10.71 -0.76 7.18
CA LEU A 18 11.01 -0.74 5.74
C LEU A 18 9.82 -1.17 4.84
N SER A 19 8.91 -2.00 5.33
CA SER A 19 7.78 -2.53 4.55
C SER A 19 6.51 -1.67 4.63
N ALA A 20 6.37 -0.80 5.64
CA ALA A 20 5.23 0.10 5.76
C ALA A 20 5.33 1.31 4.81
N GLU A 21 6.54 1.63 4.34
CA GLU A 21 6.79 2.71 3.40
C GLU A 21 6.51 2.31 1.94
N SER A 22 6.86 1.08 1.53
CA SER A 22 6.63 0.59 0.17
C SER A 22 5.12 0.49 -0.15
N PHE A 23 4.32 -0.08 0.75
CA PHE A 23 2.85 -0.14 0.62
C PHE A 23 2.25 1.27 0.51
N ARG A 24 2.61 2.19 1.42
CA ARG A 24 2.12 3.58 1.36
C ARG A 24 2.50 4.28 0.06
N ARG A 25 3.70 4.03 -0.47
CA ARG A 25 4.14 4.59 -1.76
C ARG A 25 3.33 4.03 -2.92
N GLY A 26 3.09 2.72 -2.94
CA GLY A 26 2.22 2.06 -3.93
C GLY A 26 0.81 2.63 -3.91
N GLN A 27 0.24 2.82 -2.72
CA GLN A 27 -1.04 3.50 -2.56
C GLN A 27 -1.00 4.92 -3.14
N TRP A 28 0.03 5.73 -2.88
CA TRP A 28 0.04 7.09 -3.42
C TRP A 28 0.03 7.10 -4.96
N ASP A 29 0.79 6.20 -5.58
CA ASP A 29 0.86 6.08 -7.04
C ASP A 29 -0.48 5.66 -7.65
N ASP A 30 -1.13 4.62 -7.09
CA ASP A 30 -2.42 4.15 -7.59
C ASP A 30 -3.52 5.22 -7.49
N GLN A 31 -3.58 5.99 -6.40
CA GLN A 31 -4.54 7.09 -6.28
C GLN A 31 -4.33 8.12 -7.39
N ARG A 32 -3.07 8.50 -7.61
CA ARG A 32 -2.72 9.49 -8.63
C ARG A 32 -3.14 9.02 -10.02
N ARG A 33 -2.98 7.72 -10.31
CA ARG A 33 -3.38 7.11 -11.58
C ARG A 33 -4.90 7.05 -11.75
N ILE A 34 -5.64 6.69 -10.70
CA ILE A 34 -7.11 6.67 -10.73
C ILE A 34 -7.63 8.10 -10.93
N TYR A 35 -7.15 9.06 -10.14
CA TYR A 35 -7.54 10.46 -10.24
C TYR A 35 -7.23 11.06 -11.62
N ASN A 36 -6.01 10.85 -12.12
CA ASN A 36 -5.65 11.33 -13.47
C ASN A 36 -6.47 10.62 -14.54
N GLY A 37 -6.76 9.33 -14.37
CA GLY A 37 -7.59 8.55 -15.28
C GLY A 37 -8.99 9.12 -15.39
N GLU A 38 -9.63 9.43 -14.25
CA GLU A 38 -10.93 10.09 -14.20
C GLU A 38 -10.88 11.48 -14.83
N ARG A 39 -9.90 12.31 -14.44
CA ARG A 39 -9.75 13.69 -14.93
C ARG A 39 -9.52 13.77 -16.45
N THR A 40 -8.80 12.80 -17.00
CA THR A 40 -8.50 12.74 -18.45
C THR A 40 -9.59 12.00 -19.24
N GLY A 41 -10.63 11.47 -18.59
CA GLY A 41 -11.66 10.65 -19.23
C GLY A 41 -11.17 9.26 -19.68
N ARG A 42 -9.96 8.87 -19.24
CA ARG A 42 -9.37 7.53 -19.41
C ARG A 42 -10.03 6.48 -18.52
N LEU A 43 -10.64 6.90 -17.41
CA LEU A 43 -11.54 6.10 -16.59
C LEU A 43 -12.91 6.76 -16.57
N THR A 44 -13.96 5.96 -16.68
CA THR A 44 -15.30 6.44 -16.37
C THR A 44 -15.45 6.68 -14.87
N PRO A 45 -16.36 7.58 -14.41
CA PRO A 45 -16.61 7.78 -12.99
C PRO A 45 -16.97 6.47 -12.24
N ARG A 46 -17.64 5.55 -12.93
CA ARG A 46 -18.00 4.24 -12.39
C ARG A 46 -16.79 3.31 -12.21
N GLU A 47 -15.85 3.33 -13.15
CA GLU A 47 -14.59 2.57 -13.06
C GLU A 47 -13.70 3.14 -11.96
N ALA A 48 -13.51 4.46 -11.94
CA ALA A 48 -12.75 5.15 -10.90
C ALA A 48 -13.31 4.85 -9.51
N SER A 49 -14.63 4.99 -9.31
CA SER A 49 -15.29 4.66 -8.04
C SER A 49 -15.09 3.18 -7.64
N ARG A 50 -15.11 2.26 -8.60
CA ARG A 50 -14.88 0.83 -8.33
C ARG A 50 -13.43 0.54 -7.93
N LEU A 51 -12.45 1.24 -8.52
CA LEU A 51 -11.04 1.12 -8.16
C LEU A 51 -10.78 1.72 -6.76
N GLU A 52 -11.31 2.91 -6.49
CA GLU A 52 -11.21 3.56 -5.17
C GLU A 52 -11.80 2.71 -4.04
N ARG A 53 -12.96 2.06 -4.26
CA ARG A 53 -13.54 1.16 -3.25
C ARG A 53 -12.66 -0.05 -2.93
N GLN A 54 -12.00 -0.62 -3.95
CA GLN A 54 -11.08 -1.76 -3.76
C GLN A 54 -9.86 -1.32 -2.95
N ARG A 55 -9.30 -0.17 -3.31
CA ARG A 55 -8.18 0.47 -2.65
C ARG A 55 -8.48 0.77 -1.18
N GLU A 56 -9.63 1.38 -0.89
CA GLU A 56 -10.09 1.61 0.48
C GLU A 56 -10.21 0.31 1.27
N ALA A 57 -10.70 -0.77 0.66
CA ALA A 57 -10.79 -2.06 1.31
C ALA A 57 -9.40 -2.61 1.68
N LEU A 58 -8.40 -2.43 0.82
CA LEU A 58 -7.01 -2.79 1.12
C LEU A 58 -6.42 -1.92 2.23
N ASN A 59 -6.70 -0.63 2.22
CA ASN A 59 -6.26 0.27 3.29
C ASN A 59 -6.89 -0.13 4.64
N ARG A 60 -8.19 -0.45 4.66
CA ARG A 60 -8.86 -0.96 5.88
C ARG A 60 -8.25 -2.27 6.36
N GLN A 61 -7.91 -3.18 5.45
CA GLN A 61 -7.20 -4.41 5.80
C GLN A 61 -5.83 -4.10 6.41
N TYR A 62 -5.02 -3.26 5.76
CA TYR A 62 -3.72 -2.84 6.28
C TYR A 62 -3.80 -2.30 7.72
N TRP A 63 -4.78 -1.44 8.01
CA TRP A 63 -4.96 -0.90 9.36
C TRP A 63 -5.44 -1.94 10.37
N ARG A 64 -6.28 -2.89 9.94
CA ARG A 64 -6.71 -4.02 10.78
C ARG A 64 -5.52 -4.90 11.13
N ASP A 65 -4.80 -5.39 10.12
CA ASP A 65 -3.66 -6.29 10.27
C ASP A 65 -2.54 -5.65 11.12
N ARG A 66 -2.38 -4.32 11.04
CA ARG A 66 -1.45 -3.59 11.92
C ARG A 66 -1.89 -3.50 13.38
N ARG A 67 -3.20 -3.52 13.66
CA ARG A 67 -3.75 -3.33 15.01
C ARG A 67 -3.68 -4.61 15.85
N ASP A 68 -3.64 -5.78 15.21
CA ASP A 68 -3.75 -7.10 15.86
C ASP A 68 -2.48 -7.57 16.61
N GLY A 69 -1.51 -6.69 16.90
CA GLY A 69 -0.59 -6.89 18.04
C GLY A 69 0.92 -6.86 17.77
N GLY A 70 1.38 -6.55 16.55
CA GLY A 70 2.83 -6.46 16.27
C GLY A 70 3.25 -5.77 14.97
N GLY A 71 2.31 -5.13 14.25
CA GLY A 71 2.51 -4.77 12.85
C GLY A 71 2.18 -5.94 11.91
N LEU A 72 2.49 -5.81 10.62
CA LEU A 72 2.12 -6.81 9.62
C LEU A 72 3.00 -8.07 9.74
N SER A 73 2.37 -9.23 9.95
CA SER A 73 3.03 -10.53 9.83
C SER A 73 3.54 -10.75 8.40
N TYR A 74 4.46 -11.69 8.20
CA TYR A 74 4.93 -12.04 6.85
C TYR A 74 3.78 -12.48 5.92
N ARG A 75 2.81 -13.22 6.44
CA ARG A 75 1.67 -13.73 5.65
C ARG A 75 0.75 -12.58 5.23
N GLU A 76 0.40 -11.70 6.16
CA GLU A 76 -0.43 -10.51 5.89
C GLU A 76 0.26 -9.57 4.89
N ARG A 77 1.58 -9.36 5.02
CA ARG A 77 2.35 -8.58 4.03
C ARG A 77 2.25 -9.18 2.63
N CYS A 78 2.50 -10.48 2.50
CA CYS A 78 2.44 -11.15 1.21
C CYS A 78 1.04 -11.09 0.61
N GLU A 79 0.00 -11.21 1.44
CA GLU A 79 -1.38 -11.06 1.00
C GLU A 79 -1.72 -9.65 0.55
N LEU A 80 -1.35 -8.63 1.33
CA LEU A 80 -1.54 -7.22 0.97
C LEU A 80 -0.82 -6.88 -0.33
N GLU A 81 0.44 -7.29 -0.48
CA GLU A 81 1.24 -7.08 -1.68
C GLU A 81 0.62 -7.77 -2.90
N ARG A 82 0.13 -9.01 -2.76
CA ARG A 82 -0.59 -9.69 -3.85
C ARG A 82 -1.85 -8.93 -4.26
N ARG A 83 -2.60 -8.41 -3.29
CA ARG A 83 -3.83 -7.67 -3.56
C ARG A 83 -3.56 -6.30 -4.18
N GLU A 84 -2.52 -5.59 -3.75
CA GLU A 84 -2.05 -4.36 -4.40
C GLU A 84 -1.62 -4.61 -5.83
N ASN A 85 -0.80 -5.64 -6.08
CA ASN A 85 -0.40 -6.02 -7.44
C ASN A 85 -1.60 -6.36 -8.34
N GLN A 86 -2.67 -6.93 -7.79
CA GLN A 86 -3.91 -7.15 -8.54
C GLN A 86 -4.65 -5.84 -8.85
N LEU A 87 -4.68 -4.90 -7.91
CA LEU A 87 -5.26 -3.58 -8.10
C LEU A 87 -4.50 -2.81 -9.18
N ASP A 88 -3.16 -2.75 -9.09
CA ASP A 88 -2.30 -2.10 -10.09
C ASP A 88 -2.55 -2.65 -11.50
N ARG A 89 -2.61 -3.98 -11.65
CA ARG A 89 -2.91 -4.61 -12.94
C ARG A 89 -4.30 -4.24 -13.45
N ARG A 90 -5.30 -4.12 -12.58
CA ARG A 90 -6.65 -3.69 -12.96
C ARG A 90 -6.68 -2.24 -13.40
N THR A 91 -6.05 -1.35 -12.64
CA THR A 91 -5.90 0.08 -12.98
C THR A 91 -5.21 0.23 -14.34
N SER A 92 -4.10 -0.49 -14.54
CA SER A 92 -3.35 -0.52 -15.80
C SER A 92 -4.18 -0.99 -17.00
N ARG A 93 -5.02 -2.03 -16.81
CA ARG A 93 -5.91 -2.53 -17.86
C ARG A 93 -6.99 -1.51 -18.20
N GLN A 94 -7.69 -0.99 -17.20
CA GLN A 94 -8.76 -0.01 -17.43
C GLN A 94 -8.25 1.26 -18.12
N LEU A 95 -7.08 1.77 -17.71
CA LEU A 95 -6.44 2.91 -18.38
C LEU A 95 -6.11 2.63 -19.85
N ARG A 96 -5.71 1.38 -20.20
CA ARG A 96 -5.40 0.99 -21.59
C ARG A 96 -6.64 0.69 -22.42
N ASP A 97 -7.69 0.14 -21.82
CA ASP A 97 -8.93 -0.24 -22.51
C ASP A 97 -9.60 0.99 -23.14
N ARG A 98 -9.51 2.14 -22.48
CA ARG A 98 -10.05 3.40 -22.99
C ARG A 98 -9.24 3.96 -24.17
N ASP A 99 -7.91 3.88 -24.10
CA ASP A 99 -7.01 4.32 -25.18
C ASP A 99 -7.16 3.47 -26.46
N ARG A 100 -7.68 2.24 -26.37
CA ARG A 100 -7.93 1.34 -27.52
C ARG A 100 -9.33 1.47 -28.14
N ARG A 101 -10.22 2.26 -27.54
CA ARG A 101 -11.63 2.36 -27.95
C ARG A 101 -11.92 3.48 -28.96
N TRP A 102 -10.86 4.14 -29.43
CA TRP A 102 -10.82 5.21 -30.43
C TRP A 102 -9.89 4.78 -31.55
#